data_AF-A0ABD5Y484-F1
#
_entry.id   AF-A0ABD5Y484-F1
#
_cell.length_a   1.000
_cell.length_b   1.000
_cell.length_c   1.000
_cell.angle_alpha   90.00
_cell.angle_beta   90.00
_cell.angle_gamma   90.00
#
_symmetry.space_group_name_H-M   'P 1'
#
loop_
_entity.id
_entity.type
_entity.pdbx_description
1 polymer ?
#
loop_
_entity_poly.entity_id
_entity_poly.type
_entity_poly.pdbx_seq_one_letter_code
_entity_poly.pdbx_strand_id
1 'polypeptide(L)'
;MTGSAEDSDEMHRRVDWLKPSDRVILAEIGKYGGWMKPATLALNIGYTRGHIARRCQTLAEKGFLEKHEETAAYQLTKLGKDFLNDELEPEDLTTDSQ
;
A
#
# COMPACT_ATOMS: atom_id res chain seq x y z
N MET A 1 -22.24 12.64 10.89
CA MET A 1 -21.04 12.18 11.61
C MET A 1 -19.91 12.23 10.60
N THR A 2 -19.17 13.34 10.59
CA THR A 2 -18.05 13.59 9.68
C THR A 2 -16.84 12.83 10.21
N GLY A 3 -16.67 11.58 9.77
CA GLY A 3 -15.36 10.93 9.79
C GLY A 3 -14.49 11.67 8.78
N SER A 4 -13.88 12.76 9.24
CA SER A 4 -13.04 13.65 8.44
C SER A 4 -11.76 12.90 8.08
N ALA A 5 -11.19 13.17 6.91
CA ALA A 5 -10.00 12.54 6.32
C ALA A 5 -8.70 12.57 7.18
N GLU A 6 -8.80 13.02 8.43
CA GLU A 6 -7.77 13.08 9.45
C GLU A 6 -7.52 11.69 10.10
N ASP A 7 -8.54 10.82 10.18
CA ASP A 7 -8.43 9.47 10.76
C ASP A 7 -7.54 8.53 9.90
N SER A 8 -7.63 8.67 8.57
CA SER A 8 -6.93 7.84 7.59
C SER A 8 -5.41 8.04 7.59
N ASP A 9 -4.93 9.24 7.95
CA ASP A 9 -3.50 9.49 8.15
C ASP A 9 -3.01 8.92 9.49
N GLU A 10 -3.90 8.66 10.46
CA GLU A 10 -3.51 8.15 11.79
C GLU A 10 -3.35 6.63 11.85
N MET A 11 -3.83 5.90 10.83
CA MET A 11 -3.76 4.44 10.75
C MET A 11 -2.32 3.89 10.85
N HIS A 12 -1.33 4.57 10.26
CA HIS A 12 0.09 4.17 10.38
C HIS A 12 0.66 4.32 11.79
N ARG A 13 0.01 5.08 12.68
CA ARG A 13 0.41 5.21 14.09
C ARG A 13 -0.11 4.05 14.95
N ARG A 14 -1.19 3.40 14.49
CA ARG A 14 -1.85 2.30 15.19
C ARG A 14 -1.39 0.92 14.70
N VAL A 15 -0.73 0.87 13.55
CA VAL A 15 -0.25 -0.36 12.90
C VAL A 15 1.27 -0.28 12.69
N ASP A 16 2.03 -1.01 13.52
CA ASP A 16 3.50 -0.88 13.62
C ASP A 16 4.26 -1.10 12.30
N TRP A 17 3.75 -1.99 11.45
CA TRP A 17 4.39 -2.35 10.18
C TRP A 17 4.11 -1.35 9.05
N LEU A 18 3.02 -0.60 9.15
CA LEU A 18 2.55 0.34 8.13
C LEU A 18 3.38 1.63 8.19
N LYS A 19 3.70 2.20 7.04
CA LYS A 19 4.45 3.45 6.92
C LYS A 19 3.63 4.47 6.12
N PRO A 20 3.78 5.79 6.37
CA PRO A 20 3.09 6.82 5.58
C PRO A 20 3.32 6.68 4.07
N SER A 21 4.51 6.23 3.66
CA SER A 21 4.84 6.01 2.24
C SER A 21 4.00 4.91 1.58
N ASP A 22 3.42 3.99 2.35
CA ASP A 22 2.67 2.86 1.79
C ASP A 22 1.36 3.30 1.16
N ARG A 23 0.63 4.20 1.82
CA ARG A 23 -0.59 4.78 1.25
C ARG A 23 -0.29 5.50 -0.05
N VAL A 24 0.84 6.22 -0.11
CA VAL A 24 1.29 6.90 -1.34
C VAL A 24 1.61 5.89 -2.45
N ILE A 25 2.30 4.80 -2.13
CA ILE A 25 2.61 3.72 -3.09
C ILE A 25 1.34 3.07 -3.62
N LEU A 26 0.41 2.67 -2.74
CA LEU A 26 -0.85 2.05 -3.12
C LEU A 26 -1.69 2.99 -3.99
N ALA A 27 -1.81 4.26 -3.60
CA ALA A 27 -2.54 5.26 -4.36
C ALA A 27 -1.96 5.44 -5.76
N GLU A 28 -0.64 5.49 -5.90
CA GLU A 28 0.00 5.66 -7.21
C GLU A 28 -0.19 4.44 -8.13
N ILE A 29 -0.09 3.22 -7.60
CA ILE A 29 -0.40 1.99 -8.36
C ILE A 29 -1.87 1.99 -8.77
N GLY A 30 -2.77 2.37 -7.85
CA GLY A 30 -4.21 2.42 -8.06
C GLY A 30 -4.65 3.35 -9.18
N LYS A 31 -4.01 4.51 -9.34
CA LYS A 31 -4.29 5.47 -10.43
C LYS A 31 -4.12 4.86 -11.82
N TYR A 32 -3.15 3.96 -12.00
CA TYR A 32 -2.88 3.33 -13.30
C TYR A 32 -3.78 2.12 -13.57
N GLY A 33 -4.19 1.39 -12.53
CA GLY A 33 -5.09 0.24 -12.66
C GLY A 33 -4.45 -1.03 -13.23
N GLY A 34 -3.11 -1.10 -13.29
CA GLY A 34 -2.37 -2.23 -13.87
C GLY A 34 -1.02 -2.49 -13.18
N TRP A 35 -0.18 -3.30 -13.82
CA TRP A 35 1.15 -3.67 -13.30
C TRP A 35 2.14 -2.50 -13.34
N MET A 36 2.77 -2.20 -12.21
CA MET A 36 3.77 -1.14 -12.10
C MET A 36 5.07 -1.63 -11.45
N LYS A 37 6.22 -1.24 -12.01
CA LYS A 37 7.54 -1.54 -11.45
C LYS A 37 7.91 -0.50 -10.39
N PRO A 38 8.65 -0.88 -9.33
CA PRO A 38 9.18 0.08 -8.33
C PRO A 38 10.01 1.22 -8.92
N ALA A 39 10.73 0.95 -10.02
CA ALA A 39 11.49 1.98 -10.72
C ALA A 39 10.59 3.06 -11.32
N THR A 40 9.44 2.66 -11.89
CA THR A 40 8.44 3.58 -12.44
C THR A 40 7.79 4.38 -11.31
N LEU A 41 7.42 3.72 -10.21
CA LEU A 41 6.86 4.39 -9.02
C LEU A 41 7.79 5.48 -8.48
N ALA A 42 9.09 5.19 -8.36
CA ALA A 42 10.09 6.14 -7.83
C ALA A 42 10.16 7.46 -8.59
N LEU A 43 9.84 7.45 -9.89
CA LEU A 43 9.81 8.66 -10.72
C LEU A 43 8.63 9.56 -10.37
N ASN A 44 7.56 9.02 -9.77
CA ASN A 44 6.30 9.72 -9.57
C ASN A 44 6.07 10.18 -8.12
N ILE A 45 6.61 9.47 -7.12
CA ILE A 45 6.24 9.69 -5.70
C ILE A 45 7.38 10.17 -4.78
N GLY A 46 8.53 10.57 -5.35
CA GLY A 46 9.61 11.24 -4.59
C GLY A 46 10.37 10.36 -3.58
N TYR A 47 10.09 9.05 -3.53
CA TYR A 47 10.84 8.09 -2.72
C TYR A 47 11.89 7.36 -3.55
N THR A 48 12.97 6.91 -2.90
CA THR A 48 14.00 6.14 -3.58
C THR A 48 13.47 4.79 -4.06
N ARG A 49 14.00 4.31 -5.20
CA ARG A 49 13.64 2.99 -5.74
C ARG A 49 13.83 1.85 -4.73
N GLY A 50 14.91 1.91 -3.93
CA GLY A 50 15.19 0.90 -2.91
C GLY A 50 14.13 0.88 -1.80
N HIS A 51 13.73 2.05 -1.32
CA HIS A 51 12.65 2.19 -0.34
C HIS A 51 11.34 1.62 -0.87
N ILE A 52 10.93 2.05 -2.07
CA ILE A 52 9.69 1.58 -2.71
C ILE A 52 9.73 0.07 -2.92
N ALA A 53 10.82 -0.49 -3.43
CA ALA A 53 10.93 -1.92 -3.67
C ALA A 53 10.76 -2.73 -2.38
N ARG A 54 11.33 -2.28 -1.25
CA ARG A 54 11.14 -2.90 0.07
C ARG A 54 9.70 -2.79 0.53
N ARG A 55 9.08 -1.61 0.40
CA ARG A 55 7.68 -1.41 0.80
C ARG A 55 6.71 -2.21 -0.05
N CYS A 56 6.90 -2.31 -1.36
CA CYS A 56 6.08 -3.14 -2.23
C CYS A 56 6.14 -4.63 -1.85
N GLN A 57 7.30 -5.13 -1.42
CA GLN A 57 7.42 -6.51 -0.91
C GLN A 57 6.59 -6.69 0.36
N THR A 58 6.75 -5.81 1.37
CA THR A 58 5.96 -5.87 2.60
C THR A 58 4.45 -5.77 2.33
N LEU A 59 4.04 -4.87 1.43
CA LEU A 59 2.64 -4.72 1.04
C LEU A 59 2.09 -5.95 0.31
N ALA A 60 2.92 -6.63 -0.48
CA ALA A 60 2.53 -7.88 -1.13
C ALA A 60 2.40 -9.03 -0.13
N GLU A 61 3.34 -9.14 0.81
CA GLU A 61 3.27 -10.12 1.92
C GLU A 61 2.02 -9.93 2.77
N LYS A 62 1.56 -8.68 2.94
CA LYS A 62 0.33 -8.33 3.66
C LYS A 62 -0.94 -8.36 2.79
N GLY A 63 -0.85 -8.73 1.51
CA GLY A 63 -1.99 -8.89 0.61
C GLY A 63 -2.56 -7.61 -0.01
N PHE A 64 -1.91 -6.45 0.19
CA PHE A 64 -2.31 -5.16 -0.40
C PHE A 64 -1.92 -5.06 -1.88
N LEU A 65 -0.85 -5.76 -2.25
CA LEU A 65 -0.34 -5.84 -3.60
C LEU A 65 -0.24 -7.29 -4.05
N GLU A 66 -0.51 -7.51 -5.32
CA GLU A 66 -0.13 -8.74 -6.01
C GLU A 66 1.22 -8.52 -6.68
N LYS A 67 2.10 -9.52 -6.62
CA LYS A 67 3.41 -9.49 -7.30
C LYS A 67 3.32 -10.32 -8.57
N HIS A 68 3.74 -9.73 -9.70
CA HIS A 68 3.79 -10.42 -10.98
C HIS A 68 4.77 -11.61 -10.93
N GLU A 69 4.41 -12.73 -11.56
CA GLU A 69 5.17 -13.98 -11.48
C GLU A 69 6.58 -13.86 -12.10
N GLU A 70 6.67 -13.25 -13.29
CA GLU A 70 7.92 -13.19 -14.05
C GLU A 70 8.75 -11.91 -13.83
N THR A 71 8.18 -10.87 -13.23
CA THR A 71 8.78 -9.53 -13.19
C THR A 71 8.55 -8.88 -11.84
N ALA A 72 9.49 -8.06 -11.38
CA ALA A 72 9.32 -7.23 -10.18
C ALA A 72 8.35 -6.05 -10.44
N ALA A 73 7.09 -6.39 -10.72
CA ALA A 73 5.96 -5.49 -10.90
C ALA A 73 4.85 -5.86 -9.91
N TYR A 74 4.05 -4.85 -9.54
CA TYR A 74 3.00 -4.98 -8.55
C TYR A 74 1.69 -4.39 -9.08
N GLN A 75 0.57 -4.97 -8.66
CA GLN A 75 -0.77 -4.46 -8.93
C GLN A 75 -1.58 -4.38 -7.62
N LEU A 76 -2.50 -3.43 -7.57
CA LEU A 76 -3.38 -3.22 -6.40
C LEU A 76 -4.43 -4.33 -6.28
N THR A 77 -4.51 -4.97 -5.11
CA THR A 77 -5.53 -6.00 -4.80
C THR A 77 -6.85 -5.37 -4.37
N LYS A 78 -7.86 -6.19 -4.04
CA LYS A 78 -9.07 -5.70 -3.38
C LYS A 78 -8.76 -5.09 -2.01
N LEU A 79 -7.99 -5.78 -1.17
CA LEU A 79 -7.59 -5.29 0.15
C LEU A 79 -6.89 -3.93 0.06
N GLY A 80 -5.99 -3.77 -0.92
CA GLY A 80 -5.33 -2.48 -1.17
C GLY A 80 -6.28 -1.36 -1.59
N LYS A 81 -7.38 -1.67 -2.29
CA LYS A 81 -8.43 -0.69 -2.64
C LYS A 81 -9.26 -0.31 -1.42
N ASP A 82 -9.71 -1.31 -0.67
CA ASP A 82 -10.51 -1.11 0.55
C ASP A 82 -9.74 -0.22 1.54
N PHE A 83 -8.43 -0.44 1.69
CA PHE A 83 -7.54 0.43 2.46
C PHE A 83 -7.50 1.89 1.99
N LEU A 84 -7.45 2.13 0.67
CA LEU A 84 -7.41 3.48 0.11
C LEU A 84 -8.75 4.21 0.22
N ASN A 85 -9.85 3.45 0.28
CA ASN A 85 -11.20 3.96 0.51
C ASN A 85 -11.52 4.15 2.00
N ASP A 86 -10.56 3.88 2.88
CA ASP A 86 -10.72 3.94 4.33
C ASP A 86 -11.83 2.99 4.83
N GLU A 87 -11.95 1.82 4.19
CA GLU A 87 -12.92 0.76 4.50
C GLU A 87 -12.34 -0.32 5.43
N LEU A 88 -11.11 -0.14 5.93
CA LEU A 88 -10.44 -1.07 6.85
C LEU A 88 -10.19 -0.41 8.20
N GLU A 89 -10.35 -1.18 9.26
CA GLU A 89 -9.96 -0.81 10.62
C GLU A 89 -8.55 -1.30 10.93
N PRO A 90 -7.86 -0.74 11.95
CA PRO A 90 -6.52 -1.19 12.33
C PRO A 90 -6.45 -2.69 12.67
N GLU A 91 -7.52 -3.26 13.23
CA GLU A 91 -7.60 -4.68 13.57
C GLU A 91 -7.49 -5.58 12.34
N ASP A 92 -8.06 -5.18 11.20
CA ASP A 92 -7.99 -5.92 9.93
C ASP A 92 -6.54 -6.04 9.42
N LEU A 93 -5.71 -5.04 9.75
CA LEU A 93 -4.30 -4.92 9.34
C LEU A 93 -3.33 -5.64 10.27
N THR A 94 -3.78 -6.00 11.46
CA THR A 94 -2.98 -6.65 12.51
C THR A 94 -3.04 -8.17 12.49
N THR A 95 -3.73 -8.77 11.52
CA THR A 95 -3.89 -10.22 11.42
C THR A 95 -2.52 -10.92 11.31
N ASP A 96 -2.00 -11.34 12.46
CA ASP A 96 -1.03 -12.41 12.59
C ASP A 96 -1.72 -13.64 12.00
N SER A 97 -1.16 -14.16 10.92
CA SER A 97 -1.67 -15.35 10.26
C SER A 97 -1.90 -16.44 11.32
N GLN A 98 -3.16 -16.85 11.52
CA GLN A 98 -3.45 -18.16 12.12
C GLN A 98 -2.80 -19.27 11.29
#